data_AF-A0A0V1G6K7-F1
#
_entry.id   AF-A0A0V1G6K7-F1
#
_cell.length_a   1.000
_cell.length_b   1.000
_cell.length_c   1.000
_cell.angle_alpha   90.00
_cell.angle_beta   90.00
_cell.angle_gamma   90.00
#
_symmetry.space_group_name_H-M   'P 1'
#
loop_
_entity.id
_entity.type
_entity.pdbx_description
1 polymer ?
#
loop_
_entity_poly.entity_id
_entity_poly.type
_entity_poly.pdbx_seq_one_letter_code
_entity_poly.pdbx_strand_id
1 'polypeptide(L)'
;MTISYSDNFGRLLLRWKGSLWKSIWRDLLVYMLAYYMINLIYRNVLNEEQSKNFQKLVLYCNQATNYIPITFLLGFFVSMIVTRWWEQCTYVMWPDRFLSFVSVYVPGPKHLVLRRTIARWCNLASALCWRGICVRTIKRFPTLDHLVKAGLMTEDELFTFEATEAPYGKWWLPLIWVSNQLRRCYDEKVIDSVLMSDLIKELQRYRNGFGMLVMYDWVTVPLVYTQVVTIATYGYFAICLIGRQSNGQSEDPDFYVPIFTILQFLFYVGWLKVGEDLMNPFGEDDDDFELNYVLDRNIQTGYLLAEDLSDQLPPLAEDAYWGQKNPLVPYTRASLKKRDNIFFGHLTKLKFTSVDMDMVDLSLEDEMQTRKKTLEWPSMPLLKASLFLSKKKHSQAGKSATQADLLEEGYQPEDFVNISRHKTEISSQKQTDQTLLENCIEE
;
A
#
# COMPACT_ATOMS: atom_id res chain seq x y z
N MET A 1 -1.70 -18.42 -7.73
CA MET A 1 -0.44 -17.69 -7.58
C MET A 1 -0.78 -16.22 -7.73
N THR A 2 -0.64 -15.44 -6.65
CA THR A 2 -0.89 -14.00 -6.58
C THR A 2 -0.11 -13.32 -7.69
N ILE A 3 -0.74 -12.37 -8.38
CA ILE A 3 -0.17 -11.81 -9.59
C ILE A 3 0.84 -10.72 -9.26
N SER A 4 2.10 -10.99 -9.59
CA SER A 4 3.14 -9.96 -9.69
C SER A 4 3.21 -9.40 -11.13
N TYR A 5 3.40 -8.10 -11.26
CA TYR A 5 3.64 -7.42 -12.53
C TYR A 5 4.57 -6.22 -12.35
N SER A 6 5.39 -5.96 -13.36
CA SER A 6 6.28 -4.79 -13.45
C SER A 6 6.03 -3.97 -14.72
N ASP A 7 4.91 -4.21 -15.40
CA ASP A 7 4.57 -3.60 -16.68
C ASP A 7 3.93 -2.22 -16.52
N ASN A 8 4.04 -1.40 -17.58
CA ASN A 8 3.32 -0.15 -17.69
C ASN A 8 1.81 -0.37 -17.84
N PHE A 9 1.00 0.59 -17.35
CA PHE A 9 -0.47 0.50 -17.32
C PHE A 9 -1.13 0.08 -18.65
N GLY A 10 -0.63 0.54 -19.80
CA GLY A 10 -1.18 0.16 -21.10
C GLY A 10 -1.07 -1.33 -21.42
N ARG A 11 0.01 -2.00 -20.98
CA ARG A 11 0.18 -3.45 -21.17
C ARG A 11 -0.65 -4.26 -20.19
N LEU A 12 -0.89 -3.73 -18.98
CA LEU A 12 -1.72 -4.40 -17.96
C LEU A 12 -3.15 -4.62 -18.44
N LEU A 13 -3.69 -3.70 -19.26
CA LEU A 13 -5.02 -3.83 -19.83
C LEU A 13 -5.19 -5.05 -20.77
N LEU A 14 -4.10 -5.61 -21.30
CA LEU A 14 -4.14 -6.77 -22.21
C LEU A 14 -4.01 -8.12 -21.50
N ARG A 15 -3.80 -8.12 -20.17
CA ARG A 15 -3.62 -9.34 -19.39
C ARG A 15 -4.98 -10.01 -19.14
N TRP A 16 -5.02 -11.35 -19.15
CA TRP A 16 -6.24 -12.13 -18.87
C TRP A 16 -6.32 -12.65 -17.43
N LYS A 17 -5.23 -13.24 -16.92
CA LYS A 17 -5.20 -13.82 -15.58
C LYS A 17 -5.29 -12.71 -14.53
N GLY A 18 -6.17 -12.89 -13.53
CA GLY A 18 -6.53 -11.89 -12.50
C GLY A 18 -6.83 -10.50 -13.04
N SER A 19 -7.39 -10.43 -14.26
CA SER A 19 -7.77 -9.16 -14.85
C SER A 19 -9.26 -8.91 -14.76
N LEU A 20 -9.60 -7.64 -14.88
CA LEU A 20 -10.97 -7.15 -14.97
C LEU A 20 -11.80 -7.93 -16.02
N TRP A 21 -11.17 -8.30 -17.14
CA TRP A 21 -11.82 -9.03 -18.22
C TRP A 21 -12.31 -10.40 -17.78
N LYS A 22 -11.47 -11.15 -17.05
CA LYS A 22 -11.81 -12.49 -16.56
C LYS A 22 -12.98 -12.44 -15.56
N SER A 23 -13.06 -11.40 -14.76
CA SER A 23 -14.11 -11.23 -13.74
C SER A 23 -15.46 -10.81 -14.35
N ILE A 24 -15.47 -9.91 -15.35
CA ILE A 24 -16.71 -9.28 -15.85
C ILE A 24 -17.32 -9.96 -17.09
N TRP A 25 -16.55 -10.66 -17.93
CA TRP A 25 -17.01 -11.02 -19.28
C TRP A 25 -18.36 -11.76 -19.33
N ARG A 26 -18.68 -12.58 -18.32
CA ARG A 26 -19.96 -13.29 -18.21
C ARG A 26 -21.12 -12.33 -17.96
N ASP A 27 -20.94 -11.42 -17.01
CA ASP A 27 -21.95 -10.42 -16.65
C ASP A 27 -22.19 -9.47 -17.82
N LEU A 28 -21.12 -9.05 -18.50
CA LEU A 28 -21.21 -8.21 -19.70
C LEU A 28 -21.92 -8.96 -20.84
N LEU A 29 -21.62 -10.25 -21.05
CA LEU A 29 -22.29 -11.04 -22.08
C LEU A 29 -23.80 -11.12 -21.81
N VAL A 30 -24.21 -11.43 -20.58
CA VAL A 30 -25.62 -11.47 -20.18
C VAL A 30 -26.29 -10.11 -20.38
N TYR A 31 -25.63 -9.02 -19.97
CA TYR A 31 -26.12 -7.66 -20.14
C TYR A 31 -26.32 -7.32 -21.63
N MET A 32 -25.34 -7.63 -22.48
CA MET A 32 -25.40 -7.36 -23.92
C MET A 32 -26.50 -8.19 -24.60
N LEU A 33 -26.65 -9.47 -24.24
CA LEU A 33 -27.74 -10.30 -24.75
C LEU A 33 -29.11 -9.71 -24.38
N ALA A 34 -29.31 -9.31 -23.13
CA ALA A 34 -30.55 -8.68 -22.70
C ALA A 34 -30.81 -7.34 -23.41
N TYR A 35 -29.75 -6.52 -23.60
CA TYR A 35 -29.84 -5.25 -24.31
C TYR A 35 -30.31 -5.44 -25.75
N TYR A 36 -29.69 -6.37 -26.48
CA TYR A 36 -30.04 -6.67 -27.87
C TYR A 36 -31.41 -7.34 -28.00
N MET A 37 -31.81 -8.19 -27.04
CA MET A 37 -33.16 -8.76 -27.02
C MET A 37 -34.23 -7.67 -26.92
N ILE A 38 -34.07 -6.70 -26.03
CA ILE A 38 -34.99 -5.56 -25.93
C ILE A 38 -34.97 -4.72 -27.21
N ASN A 39 -33.78 -4.50 -27.79
CA ASN A 39 -33.64 -3.75 -29.03
C ASN A 39 -34.37 -4.43 -30.21
N LEU A 40 -34.26 -5.76 -30.32
CA LEU A 40 -34.94 -6.55 -31.36
C LEU A 40 -36.47 -6.50 -31.20
N ILE A 41 -36.97 -6.58 -29.95
CA ILE A 41 -38.41 -6.44 -29.67
C ILE A 41 -38.88 -5.02 -30.06
N TYR A 42 -38.11 -3.99 -29.73
CA TYR A 42 -38.41 -2.60 -30.09
C TYR A 42 -38.46 -2.35 -31.59
N ARG A 43 -37.51 -2.89 -32.36
CA ARG A 43 -37.45 -2.65 -33.81
C ARG A 43 -38.43 -3.51 -34.62
N ASN A 44 -38.64 -4.77 -34.22
CA ASN A 44 -39.30 -5.76 -35.08
C ASN A 44 -40.68 -6.20 -34.61
N VAL A 45 -41.03 -5.99 -33.33
CA VAL A 45 -42.26 -6.56 -32.73
C VAL A 45 -43.24 -5.48 -32.28
N LEU A 46 -42.75 -4.34 -31.79
CA LEU A 46 -43.59 -3.28 -31.22
C LEU A 46 -44.33 -2.48 -32.30
N ASN A 47 -45.64 -2.31 -32.12
CA ASN A 47 -46.48 -1.48 -32.99
C ASN A 47 -46.19 0.02 -32.78
N GLU A 48 -46.61 0.90 -33.70
CA GLU A 48 -46.30 2.35 -33.63
C GLU A 48 -46.72 3.03 -32.32
N GLU A 49 -47.90 2.71 -31.79
CA GLU A 49 -48.37 3.25 -30.51
C GLU A 49 -47.52 2.76 -29.33
N GLN A 50 -47.19 1.48 -29.32
CA GLN A 50 -46.37 0.88 -28.27
C GLN A 50 -44.92 1.36 -28.34
N SER A 51 -44.39 1.59 -29.55
CA SER A 51 -43.08 2.19 -29.79
C SER A 51 -42.99 3.60 -29.21
N LYS A 52 -44.01 4.44 -29.43
CA LYS A 52 -44.09 5.78 -28.80
C LYS A 52 -44.13 5.73 -27.27
N ASN A 53 -44.85 4.76 -26.69
CA ASN A 53 -44.88 4.57 -25.23
C ASN A 53 -43.53 4.05 -24.69
N PHE A 54 -42.88 3.16 -25.43
CA PHE A 54 -41.54 2.68 -25.09
C PHE A 54 -40.51 3.80 -25.11
N GLN A 55 -40.54 4.69 -26.10
CA GLN A 55 -39.65 5.87 -26.15
C GLN A 55 -39.81 6.77 -24.91
N LYS A 56 -41.05 7.00 -24.47
CA LYS A 56 -41.30 7.74 -23.21
C LYS A 56 -40.70 7.03 -22.01
N LEU A 57 -40.81 5.70 -21.96
CA LEU A 57 -40.18 4.89 -20.91
C LEU A 57 -38.65 4.98 -20.95
N VAL A 58 -38.04 4.93 -22.14
CA VAL A 58 -36.58 5.09 -22.31
C VAL A 58 -36.13 6.45 -21.77
N LEU A 59 -36.82 7.54 -22.13
CA LEU A 59 -36.50 8.88 -21.62
C LEU A 59 -36.64 8.98 -20.10
N TYR A 60 -37.71 8.40 -19.54
CA TYR A 60 -37.94 8.34 -18.10
C TYR A 60 -36.82 7.57 -17.38
N CYS A 61 -36.48 6.37 -17.87
CA CYS A 61 -35.40 5.56 -17.32
C CYS A 61 -34.05 6.28 -17.42
N ASN A 62 -33.76 6.94 -18.55
CA ASN A 62 -32.51 7.69 -18.71
C ASN A 62 -32.40 8.85 -17.69
N GLN A 63 -33.49 9.58 -17.45
CA GLN A 63 -33.52 10.60 -16.39
C GLN A 63 -33.34 9.98 -14.99
N ALA A 64 -33.95 8.81 -14.76
CA ALA A 64 -33.88 8.13 -13.47
C ALA A 64 -32.45 7.72 -13.08
N THR A 65 -31.57 7.47 -14.06
CA THR A 65 -30.15 7.14 -13.81
C THR A 65 -29.39 8.24 -13.06
N ASN A 66 -29.81 9.50 -13.15
CA ASN A 66 -29.17 10.62 -12.45
C ASN A 66 -29.47 10.65 -10.95
N TYR A 67 -30.50 9.95 -10.48
CA TYR A 67 -30.88 9.93 -9.06
C TYR A 67 -30.02 8.98 -8.22
N ILE A 68 -29.27 8.05 -8.85
CA ILE A 68 -28.52 7.01 -8.13
C ILE A 68 -27.03 7.40 -8.07
N PRO A 69 -26.50 7.84 -6.92
CA PRO A 69 -25.10 8.27 -6.78
C PRO A 69 -24.16 7.06 -6.57
N ILE A 70 -24.00 6.22 -7.60
CA ILE A 70 -23.25 4.95 -7.51
C ILE A 70 -21.79 5.16 -7.19
N THR A 71 -21.16 6.17 -7.79
CA THR A 71 -19.74 6.46 -7.59
C THR A 71 -19.40 6.65 -6.11
N PHE A 72 -20.28 7.30 -5.35
CA PHE A 72 -20.11 7.49 -3.91
C PHE A 72 -20.22 6.14 -3.18
N LEU A 73 -21.33 5.42 -3.38
CA LEU A 73 -21.59 4.13 -2.72
C LEU A 73 -20.48 3.11 -2.98
N LEU A 74 -20.07 2.94 -4.24
CA LEU A 74 -18.98 2.04 -4.61
C LEU A 74 -17.63 2.48 -4.03
N GLY A 75 -17.35 3.78 -4.05
CA GLY A 75 -16.10 4.34 -3.54
C GLY A 75 -15.87 4.01 -2.06
N PHE A 76 -16.88 4.23 -1.21
CA PHE A 76 -16.78 3.89 0.21
C PHE A 76 -16.70 2.38 0.44
N PHE A 77 -17.52 1.61 -0.28
CA PHE A 77 -17.54 0.15 -0.14
C PHE A 77 -16.20 -0.49 -0.51
N VAL A 78 -15.67 -0.18 -1.70
CA VAL A 78 -14.42 -0.76 -2.19
C VAL A 78 -13.23 -0.27 -1.36
N SER A 79 -13.21 1.00 -0.95
CA SER A 79 -12.14 1.53 -0.08
C SER A 79 -12.08 0.78 1.26
N MET A 80 -13.23 0.51 1.87
CA MET A 80 -13.32 -0.29 3.10
C MET A 80 -12.81 -1.72 2.88
N ILE A 81 -13.15 -2.36 1.77
CA ILE A 81 -12.70 -3.72 1.45
C ILE A 81 -11.18 -3.75 1.23
N VAL A 82 -10.63 -2.83 0.43
CA VAL A 82 -9.19 -2.73 0.18
C VAL A 82 -8.42 -2.53 1.49
N THR A 83 -8.95 -1.71 2.40
CA THR A 83 -8.36 -1.50 3.74
C THR A 83 -8.32 -2.81 4.52
N ARG A 84 -9.45 -3.52 4.61
CA ARG A 84 -9.54 -4.84 5.29
C ARG A 84 -8.63 -5.88 4.64
N TRP A 85 -8.53 -5.88 3.32
CA TRP A 85 -7.68 -6.78 2.55
C TRP A 85 -6.20 -6.55 2.88
N TRP A 86 -5.76 -5.29 2.93
CA TRP A 86 -4.38 -4.94 3.28
C TRP A 86 -4.06 -5.28 4.74
N GLU A 87 -4.97 -5.00 5.66
CA GLU A 87 -4.82 -5.38 7.08
C GLU A 87 -4.66 -6.89 7.23
N GLN A 88 -5.51 -7.70 6.57
CA GLN A 88 -5.37 -9.16 6.55
C GLN A 88 -4.01 -9.61 6.00
N CYS A 89 -3.51 -8.97 4.93
CA CYS A 89 -2.16 -9.24 4.40
C CYS A 89 -1.10 -9.01 5.47
N THR A 90 -1.17 -7.89 6.19
CA THR A 90 -0.20 -7.56 7.25
C THR A 90 -0.28 -8.50 8.45
N TYR A 91 -1.42 -9.16 8.67
CA TYR A 91 -1.61 -10.14 9.75
C TYR A 91 -1.19 -11.57 9.38
N VAL A 92 -0.79 -11.83 8.13
CA VAL A 92 -0.11 -13.08 7.76
C VAL A 92 1.28 -13.08 8.39
N MET A 93 1.39 -13.72 9.56
CA MET A 93 2.60 -13.70 10.38
C MET A 93 3.67 -14.68 9.90
N TRP A 94 4.92 -14.26 10.07
CA TRP A 94 6.13 -15.01 9.70
C TRP A 94 6.88 -15.34 11.00
N PRO A 95 7.27 -16.60 11.25
CA PRO A 95 7.90 -17.00 12.51
C PRO A 95 9.35 -16.51 12.64
N ASP A 96 9.95 -15.99 11.56
CA ASP A 96 11.35 -15.58 11.43
C ASP A 96 11.87 -14.75 12.61
N ARG A 97 11.12 -13.72 12.98
CA ARG A 97 11.51 -12.79 14.05
C ARG A 97 11.55 -13.49 15.40
N PHE A 98 10.58 -14.36 15.68
CA PHE A 98 10.56 -15.13 16.91
C PHE A 98 11.65 -16.21 16.92
N LEU A 99 11.82 -16.93 15.80
CA LEU A 99 12.80 -18.00 15.69
C LEU A 99 14.24 -17.51 15.67
N SER A 100 14.51 -16.31 15.16
CA SER A 100 15.84 -15.70 15.28
C SER A 100 16.20 -15.44 16.74
N PHE A 101 15.25 -15.00 17.57
CA PHE A 101 15.48 -14.80 19.00
C PHE A 101 15.70 -16.14 19.71
N VAL A 102 14.93 -17.17 19.35
CA VAL A 102 15.14 -18.54 19.87
C VAL A 102 16.54 -19.07 19.50
N SER A 103 17.01 -18.80 18.28
CA SER A 103 18.34 -19.22 17.82
C SER A 103 19.46 -18.58 18.64
N VAL A 104 19.33 -17.29 18.97
CA VAL A 104 20.34 -16.53 19.75
C VAL A 104 20.27 -16.90 21.24
N TYR A 105 19.08 -17.00 21.83
CA TYR A 105 18.93 -17.17 23.28
C TYR A 105 19.06 -18.61 23.75
N VAL A 106 18.95 -19.59 22.85
CA VAL A 106 19.10 -21.01 23.16
C VAL A 106 20.23 -21.61 22.32
N PRO A 107 21.50 -21.22 22.58
CA PRO A 107 22.63 -21.57 21.71
C PRO A 107 23.12 -23.01 21.87
N GLY A 108 23.90 -23.49 20.91
CA GLY A 108 24.65 -24.75 21.01
C GLY A 108 23.90 -26.00 20.52
N PRO A 109 24.66 -27.10 20.27
CA PRO A 109 24.15 -28.30 19.60
C PRO A 109 23.20 -29.11 20.48
N LYS A 110 23.36 -29.05 21.81
CA LYS A 110 22.47 -29.75 22.78
C LYS A 110 21.01 -29.30 22.68
N HIS A 111 20.76 -28.11 22.17
CA HIS A 111 19.42 -27.54 22.07
C HIS A 111 18.84 -27.58 20.65
N LEU A 112 19.48 -28.29 19.71
CA LEU A 112 19.01 -28.41 18.33
C LEU A 112 17.58 -28.98 18.24
N VAL A 113 17.32 -30.10 18.91
CA VAL A 113 15.99 -30.75 18.91
C VAL A 113 14.93 -29.82 19.51
N LEU A 114 15.31 -29.09 20.56
CA LEU A 114 14.46 -28.10 21.21
C LEU A 114 14.09 -26.96 20.24
N ARG A 115 15.06 -26.34 19.57
CA ARG A 115 14.82 -25.25 18.62
C ARG A 115 13.98 -25.73 17.43
N ARG A 116 14.26 -26.92 16.88
CA ARG A 116 13.45 -27.53 15.82
C ARG A 116 12.01 -27.78 16.26
N THR A 117 11.81 -28.26 17.48
CA THR A 117 10.47 -28.51 18.04
C THR A 117 9.69 -27.20 18.18
N ILE A 118 10.34 -26.13 18.69
CA ILE A 118 9.72 -24.80 18.75
C ILE A 118 9.34 -24.29 17.35
N ALA A 119 10.26 -24.39 16.38
CA ALA A 119 9.99 -24.00 14.99
C ALA A 119 8.80 -24.78 14.40
N ARG A 120 8.77 -26.10 14.61
CA ARG A 120 7.69 -26.96 14.15
C ARG A 120 6.36 -26.62 14.81
N TRP A 121 6.31 -26.35 16.11
CA TRP A 121 5.08 -25.93 16.79
C TRP A 121 4.55 -24.57 16.32
N CYS A 122 5.42 -23.61 16.00
CA CYS A 122 5.01 -22.35 15.36
C CYS A 122 4.36 -22.59 13.98
N ASN A 123 4.98 -23.44 13.18
CA ASN A 123 4.45 -23.80 11.85
C ASN A 123 3.17 -24.65 11.95
N LEU A 124 3.06 -25.51 12.95
CA LEU A 124 1.85 -26.28 13.25
C LEU A 124 0.69 -25.37 13.64
N ALA A 125 0.93 -24.36 14.49
CA ALA A 125 -0.08 -23.35 14.82
C ALA A 125 -0.55 -22.59 13.57
N SER A 126 0.37 -22.23 12.67
CA SER A 126 0.05 -21.60 11.38
C SER A 126 -0.84 -22.52 10.54
N ALA A 127 -0.45 -23.78 10.34
CA ALA A 127 -1.20 -24.74 9.55
C ALA A 127 -2.61 -24.99 10.13
N LEU A 128 -2.74 -25.14 11.44
CA LEU A 128 -4.02 -25.31 12.13
C LEU A 128 -4.93 -24.08 11.99
N CYS A 129 -4.36 -22.88 12.13
CA CYS A 129 -5.11 -21.63 11.96
C CYS A 129 -5.56 -21.44 10.52
N TRP A 130 -4.64 -21.56 9.56
CA TRP A 130 -4.90 -21.35 8.14
C TRP A 130 -5.82 -22.41 7.55
N ARG A 131 -5.78 -23.64 8.04
CA ARG A 131 -6.79 -24.66 7.73
C ARG A 131 -8.22 -24.21 8.09
N GLY A 132 -8.38 -23.36 9.11
CA GLY A 132 -9.68 -22.84 9.52
C GLY A 132 -10.24 -21.74 8.62
N ILE A 133 -9.36 -20.95 7.97
CA ILE A 133 -9.74 -19.72 7.24
C ILE A 133 -9.46 -19.76 5.73
N CYS A 134 -8.61 -20.67 5.25
CA CYS A 134 -8.15 -20.71 3.86
C CYS A 134 -8.54 -21.99 3.13
N VAL A 135 -9.22 -21.82 1.99
CA VAL A 135 -9.72 -22.92 1.15
C VAL A 135 -8.57 -23.78 0.61
N ARG A 136 -7.48 -23.15 0.16
CA ARG A 136 -6.29 -23.87 -0.34
C ARG A 136 -5.60 -24.70 0.74
N THR A 137 -5.59 -24.22 1.98
CA THR A 137 -4.93 -24.92 3.09
C THR A 137 -5.79 -26.05 3.64
N ILE A 138 -7.11 -25.88 3.77
CA ILE A 138 -8.00 -27.00 4.16
C ILE A 138 -8.01 -28.12 3.12
N LYS A 139 -7.92 -27.81 1.81
CA LYS A 139 -7.77 -28.83 0.76
C LYS A 139 -6.43 -29.58 0.85
N ARG A 140 -5.37 -28.90 1.29
CA ARG A 140 -4.05 -29.52 1.50
C ARG A 140 -4.01 -30.40 2.76
N PHE A 141 -4.67 -29.97 3.84
CA PHE A 141 -4.73 -30.70 5.11
C PHE A 141 -6.18 -30.90 5.59
N PRO A 142 -6.96 -31.80 4.96
CA PRO A 142 -8.38 -31.95 5.31
C PRO A 142 -8.62 -32.50 6.71
N THR A 143 -7.71 -33.30 7.26
CA THR A 143 -7.84 -33.89 8.62
C THR A 143 -6.55 -33.68 9.41
N LEU A 144 -6.60 -33.86 10.74
CA LEU A 144 -5.43 -33.77 11.60
C LEU A 144 -4.38 -34.84 11.25
N ASP A 145 -4.82 -36.03 10.82
CA ASP A 145 -3.95 -37.10 10.32
C ASP A 145 -3.10 -36.66 9.10
N HIS A 146 -3.60 -35.75 8.25
CA HIS A 146 -2.79 -35.19 7.16
C HIS A 146 -1.66 -34.28 7.68
N LEU A 147 -1.84 -33.61 8.83
CA LEU A 147 -0.77 -32.83 9.46
C LEU A 147 0.32 -33.76 10.04
N VAL A 148 -0.09 -34.92 10.56
CA VAL A 148 0.85 -35.95 11.04
C VAL A 148 1.64 -36.54 9.87
N LYS A 149 0.95 -36.99 8.82
CA LYS A 149 1.58 -37.53 7.60
C LYS A 149 2.50 -36.53 6.90
N ALA A 150 2.18 -35.23 6.99
CA ALA A 150 3.03 -34.16 6.46
C ALA A 150 4.24 -33.83 7.35
N GLY A 151 4.37 -34.44 8.53
CA GLY A 151 5.47 -34.20 9.47
C GLY A 151 5.38 -32.87 10.24
N LEU A 152 4.21 -32.22 10.25
CA LEU A 152 3.99 -30.99 11.02
C LEU A 152 3.65 -31.29 12.49
N MET A 153 3.08 -32.46 12.74
CA MET A 153 2.67 -32.94 14.06
C MET A 153 3.17 -34.39 14.23
N THR A 154 3.58 -34.79 15.42
CA THR A 154 3.89 -36.20 15.73
C THR A 154 2.65 -36.94 16.23
N GLU A 155 2.67 -38.27 16.26
CA GLU A 155 1.55 -39.05 16.81
C GLU A 155 1.29 -38.75 18.30
N ASP A 156 2.36 -38.62 19.10
CA ASP A 156 2.26 -38.26 20.52
C ASP A 156 1.66 -36.86 20.74
N GLU A 157 1.97 -35.93 19.83
CA GLU A 157 1.40 -34.59 19.86
C GLU A 157 -0.06 -34.57 19.44
N LEU A 158 -0.44 -35.41 18.48
CA LEU A 158 -1.84 -35.59 18.11
C LEU A 158 -2.63 -36.14 19.30
N PHE A 159 -2.10 -37.15 20.00
CA PHE A 159 -2.72 -37.69 21.20
C PHE A 159 -2.92 -36.59 22.27
N THR A 160 -1.89 -35.79 22.52
CA THR A 160 -1.95 -34.65 23.47
C THR A 160 -2.94 -33.58 23.01
N PHE A 161 -2.97 -33.30 21.71
CA PHE A 161 -3.89 -32.34 21.09
C PHE A 161 -5.34 -32.78 21.24
N GLU A 162 -5.64 -34.06 21.01
CA GLU A 162 -6.98 -34.64 21.12
C GLU A 162 -7.44 -34.76 22.57
N ALA A 163 -6.56 -35.14 23.48
CA ALA A 163 -6.83 -35.21 24.92
C ALA A 163 -7.19 -33.85 25.54
N THR A 164 -6.79 -32.74 24.90
CA THR A 164 -7.18 -31.40 25.35
C THR A 164 -8.63 -31.13 24.96
N GLU A 165 -9.53 -31.19 25.96
CA GLU A 165 -10.93 -30.84 25.81
C GLU A 165 -11.09 -29.34 25.57
N ALA A 166 -11.54 -28.97 24.37
CA ALA A 166 -11.96 -27.62 24.05
C ALA A 166 -13.10 -27.68 23.02
N PRO A 167 -14.23 -26.98 23.25
CA PRO A 167 -15.33 -26.94 22.29
C PRO A 167 -15.03 -26.03 21.08
N TYR A 168 -13.93 -25.28 21.12
CA TYR A 168 -13.55 -24.29 20.10
C TYR A 168 -12.29 -24.72 19.34
N GLY A 169 -11.98 -24.04 18.23
CA GLY A 169 -10.77 -24.28 17.44
C GLY A 169 -9.49 -24.19 18.29
N LYS A 170 -8.64 -25.23 18.18
CA LYS A 170 -7.42 -25.43 19.00
C LYS A 170 -6.12 -24.97 18.31
N TRP A 171 -6.19 -24.04 17.36
CA TRP A 171 -5.01 -23.53 16.63
C TRP A 171 -3.97 -22.88 17.55
N TRP A 172 -4.41 -22.39 18.71
CA TRP A 172 -3.56 -21.73 19.70
C TRP A 172 -2.73 -22.69 20.56
N LEU A 173 -3.11 -23.97 20.61
CA LEU A 173 -2.54 -24.93 21.55
C LEU A 173 -1.01 -25.14 21.36
N PRO A 174 -0.47 -25.27 20.15
CA PRO A 174 0.97 -25.39 19.97
C PRO A 174 1.77 -24.17 20.47
N LEU A 175 1.19 -22.97 20.44
CA LEU A 175 1.85 -21.77 20.98
C LEU A 175 1.92 -21.80 22.51
N ILE A 176 0.98 -22.48 23.16
CA ILE A 176 1.05 -22.74 24.62
C ILE A 176 2.14 -23.76 24.92
N TRP A 177 2.31 -24.79 24.08
CA TRP A 177 3.44 -25.73 24.21
C TRP A 177 4.78 -25.01 24.09
N VAL A 178 4.92 -24.08 23.13
CA VAL A 178 6.10 -23.21 23.02
C VAL A 178 6.31 -22.41 24.31
N SER A 179 5.27 -21.76 24.83
CA SER A 179 5.37 -20.97 26.07
C SER A 179 5.82 -21.81 27.27
N ASN A 180 5.28 -23.02 27.41
CA ASN A 180 5.68 -23.97 28.46
C ASN A 180 7.12 -24.43 28.29
N GLN A 181 7.56 -24.63 27.05
CA GLN A 181 8.94 -25.02 26.77
C GLN A 181 9.92 -23.89 27.07
N LEU A 182 9.57 -22.64 26.76
CA LEU A 182 10.37 -21.48 27.16
C LEU A 182 10.46 -21.34 28.69
N ARG A 183 9.38 -21.62 29.41
CA ARG A 183 9.40 -21.68 30.89
C ARG A 183 10.37 -22.74 31.40
N ARG A 184 10.40 -23.93 30.79
CA ARG A 184 11.39 -24.98 31.15
C ARG A 184 12.82 -24.52 30.91
N CYS A 185 13.09 -23.81 29.81
CA CYS A 185 14.41 -23.22 29.57
C CYS A 185 14.82 -22.22 30.66
N TYR A 186 13.87 -21.46 31.20
CA TYR A 186 14.10 -20.54 32.31
C TYR A 186 14.39 -21.30 33.62
N ASP A 187 13.59 -22.32 33.93
CA ASP A 187 13.77 -23.16 35.13
C ASP A 187 15.13 -23.89 35.10
N GLU A 188 15.56 -24.36 33.92
CA GLU A 188 16.87 -24.98 33.66
C GLU A 188 18.02 -23.97 33.57
N LYS A 189 17.75 -22.66 33.74
CA LYS A 189 18.71 -21.55 33.65
C LYS A 189 19.45 -21.47 32.32
N VAL A 190 18.82 -21.91 31.23
CA VAL A 190 19.30 -21.72 29.85
C VAL A 190 19.06 -20.26 29.42
N ILE A 191 17.94 -19.68 29.82
CA ILE A 191 17.58 -18.28 29.55
C ILE A 191 17.33 -17.53 30.87
N ASP A 192 17.60 -16.21 30.88
CA ASP A 192 17.30 -15.34 32.02
C ASP A 192 15.88 -14.74 31.93
N SER A 193 15.51 -13.93 32.93
CA SER A 193 14.18 -13.30 33.00
C SER A 193 13.94 -12.24 31.91
N VAL A 194 14.99 -11.57 31.44
CA VAL A 194 14.90 -10.53 30.41
C VAL A 194 14.67 -11.19 29.05
N LEU A 195 15.47 -12.21 28.72
CA LEU A 195 15.35 -13.01 27.50
C LEU A 195 13.99 -13.73 27.43
N MET A 196 13.52 -14.28 28.56
CA MET A 196 12.19 -14.89 28.63
C MET A 196 11.08 -13.88 28.35
N SER A 197 11.14 -12.68 28.94
CA SER A 197 10.16 -11.61 28.71
C SER A 197 10.11 -11.22 27.24
N ASP A 198 11.28 -11.11 26.59
CA ASP A 198 11.37 -10.75 25.17
C ASP A 198 10.80 -11.83 24.25
N LEU A 199 11.17 -13.10 24.46
CA LEU A 199 10.62 -14.23 23.72
C LEU A 199 9.10 -14.33 23.83
N ILE A 200 8.56 -14.16 25.04
CA ILE A 200 7.11 -14.21 25.24
C ILE A 200 6.42 -13.04 24.55
N LYS A 201 6.98 -11.82 24.56
CA LYS A 201 6.41 -10.68 23.83
C LYS A 201 6.36 -10.94 22.32
N GLU A 202 7.44 -11.48 21.75
CA GLU A 202 7.46 -11.81 20.32
C GLU A 202 6.51 -12.97 19.97
N LEU A 203 6.42 -13.98 20.83
CA LEU A 203 5.45 -15.06 20.66
C LEU A 203 4.00 -14.56 20.72
N GLN A 204 3.69 -13.61 21.61
CA GLN A 204 2.36 -12.99 21.69
C GLN A 204 2.06 -12.11 20.46
N ARG A 205 3.05 -11.41 19.90
CA ARG A 205 2.89 -10.70 18.62
C ARG A 205 2.56 -11.66 17.49
N TYR A 206 3.29 -12.76 17.40
CA TYR A 206 3.04 -13.83 16.43
C TYR A 206 1.63 -14.42 16.60
N ARG A 207 1.22 -14.72 17.84
CA ARG A 207 -0.13 -15.15 18.20
C ARG A 207 -1.20 -14.15 17.75
N ASN A 208 -0.97 -12.86 17.98
CA ASN A 208 -1.95 -11.81 17.71
C ASN A 208 -2.33 -11.75 16.23
N GLY A 209 -1.38 -11.98 15.32
CA GLY A 209 -1.71 -12.02 13.89
C GLY A 209 -2.71 -13.11 13.54
N PHE A 210 -2.55 -14.33 14.08
CA PHE A 210 -3.56 -15.39 13.91
C PHE A 210 -4.92 -15.02 14.52
N GLY A 211 -4.90 -14.41 15.71
CA GLY A 211 -6.12 -13.93 16.36
C GLY A 211 -6.88 -12.92 15.50
N MET A 212 -6.16 -11.96 14.91
CA MET A 212 -6.75 -10.98 14.00
C MET A 212 -7.27 -11.63 12.72
N LEU A 213 -6.53 -12.57 12.11
CA LEU A 213 -7.01 -13.28 10.92
C LEU A 213 -8.33 -14.03 11.19
N VAL A 214 -8.43 -14.73 12.32
CA VAL A 214 -9.68 -15.39 12.75
C VAL A 214 -10.80 -14.38 12.96
N MET A 215 -10.49 -13.17 13.47
CA MET A 215 -11.51 -12.12 13.63
C MET A 215 -11.99 -11.55 12.29
N TYR A 216 -11.12 -11.38 11.29
CA TYR A 216 -11.55 -10.94 9.96
C TYR A 216 -12.40 -11.98 9.23
N ASP A 217 -12.09 -13.27 9.43
CA ASP A 217 -12.87 -14.39 8.90
C ASP A 217 -14.23 -14.50 9.58
N TRP A 218 -14.28 -14.38 10.91
CA TRP A 218 -15.53 -14.48 11.67
C TRP A 218 -16.42 -13.25 11.49
N VAL A 219 -15.84 -12.04 11.49
CA VAL A 219 -16.55 -10.77 11.36
C VAL A 219 -16.33 -10.21 9.96
N THR A 220 -17.14 -10.71 9.03
CA THR A 220 -17.18 -10.24 7.64
C THR A 220 -17.82 -8.86 7.51
N VAL A 221 -17.72 -8.25 6.33
CA VAL A 221 -18.49 -7.04 6.01
C VAL A 221 -19.98 -7.33 6.22
N PRO A 222 -20.75 -6.46 6.91
CA PRO A 222 -22.16 -6.69 7.15
C PRO A 222 -22.93 -6.92 5.86
N LEU A 223 -23.68 -8.03 5.81
CA LEU A 223 -24.40 -8.47 4.61
C LEU A 223 -25.30 -7.38 4.01
N VAL A 224 -25.98 -6.61 4.87
CA VAL A 224 -26.85 -5.51 4.44
C VAL A 224 -26.09 -4.47 3.62
N TYR A 225 -24.81 -4.22 3.95
CA TYR A 225 -24.02 -3.23 3.24
C TYR A 225 -23.64 -3.75 1.85
N THR A 226 -23.19 -5.00 1.76
CA THR A 226 -22.95 -5.70 0.50
C THR A 226 -24.21 -5.69 -0.38
N GLN A 227 -25.37 -6.04 0.19
CA GLN A 227 -26.65 -6.04 -0.51
C GLN A 227 -27.03 -4.66 -1.06
N VAL A 228 -26.91 -3.60 -0.26
CA VAL A 228 -27.24 -2.23 -0.70
C VAL A 228 -26.41 -1.82 -1.92
N VAL A 229 -25.09 -2.09 -1.89
CA VAL A 229 -24.20 -1.71 -2.98
C VAL A 229 -24.47 -2.55 -4.24
N THR A 230 -24.73 -3.85 -4.08
CA THR A 230 -25.11 -4.75 -5.18
C THR A 230 -26.44 -4.32 -5.81
N ILE A 231 -27.47 -4.05 -5.00
CA ILE A 231 -28.79 -3.59 -5.47
C ILE A 231 -28.67 -2.25 -6.18
N ALA A 232 -27.91 -1.29 -5.63
CA ALA A 232 -27.72 0.01 -6.27
C ALA A 232 -27.03 -0.12 -7.64
N THR A 233 -26.01 -0.98 -7.73
CA THR A 233 -25.22 -1.17 -8.97
C THR A 233 -26.04 -1.91 -10.03
N TYR A 234 -26.60 -3.07 -9.69
CA TYR A 234 -27.39 -3.85 -10.65
C TYR A 234 -28.73 -3.18 -10.96
N GLY A 235 -29.36 -2.52 -9.99
CA GLY A 235 -30.57 -1.74 -10.21
C GLY A 235 -30.35 -0.58 -11.19
N TYR A 236 -29.21 0.11 -11.09
CA TYR A 236 -28.83 1.11 -12.09
C TYR A 236 -28.67 0.53 -13.48
N PHE A 237 -27.94 -0.59 -13.62
CA PHE A 237 -27.78 -1.22 -14.93
C PHE A 237 -29.08 -1.80 -15.48
N ALA A 238 -30.01 -2.25 -14.62
CA ALA A 238 -31.34 -2.65 -15.04
C ALA A 238 -32.14 -1.46 -15.62
N ILE A 239 -32.01 -0.27 -15.02
CA ILE A 239 -32.62 0.97 -15.56
C ILE A 239 -31.91 1.39 -16.86
N CYS A 240 -30.58 1.32 -16.91
CA CYS A 240 -29.79 1.64 -18.12
C CYS A 240 -30.10 0.70 -19.28
N LEU A 241 -30.48 -0.56 -19.02
CA LEU A 241 -30.86 -1.53 -20.03
C LEU A 241 -32.02 -1.02 -20.92
N ILE A 242 -32.93 -0.26 -20.31
CA ILE A 242 -34.05 0.40 -21.01
C ILE A 242 -33.63 1.82 -21.41
N GLY A 243 -33.08 2.61 -20.49
CA GLY A 243 -32.78 4.03 -20.69
C GLY A 243 -31.71 4.35 -21.74
N ARG A 244 -30.86 3.37 -22.11
CA ARG A 244 -29.79 3.52 -23.11
C ARG A 244 -30.10 2.80 -24.42
N GLN A 245 -31.35 2.43 -24.66
CA GLN A 245 -31.77 1.88 -25.96
C GLN A 245 -31.62 2.95 -27.05
N SER A 246 -31.20 2.53 -28.23
CA SER A 246 -31.09 3.44 -29.37
C SER A 246 -32.48 3.70 -29.94
N ASN A 247 -32.93 4.94 -29.79
CA ASN A 247 -34.20 5.42 -30.29
C ASN A 247 -33.88 6.16 -31.59
N GLY A 248 -34.03 5.53 -32.76
CA GLY A 248 -33.66 6.08 -34.07
C GLY A 248 -34.43 7.34 -34.54
N GLN A 249 -34.76 8.25 -33.62
CA GLN A 249 -35.44 9.53 -33.82
C GLN A 249 -34.78 10.71 -33.08
N SER A 250 -33.80 10.49 -32.19
CA SER A 250 -32.94 11.57 -31.70
C SER A 250 -31.99 12.04 -32.82
N GLU A 251 -31.61 13.32 -32.84
CA GLU A 251 -30.57 13.85 -33.76
C GLU A 251 -29.20 13.16 -33.62
N ASP A 252 -29.05 12.31 -32.60
CA ASP A 252 -27.88 11.49 -32.36
C ASP A 252 -27.81 10.26 -33.29
N PRO A 253 -26.62 9.91 -33.81
CA PRO A 253 -26.42 8.74 -34.63
C PRO A 253 -26.79 7.43 -33.90
N ASP A 254 -27.56 6.58 -34.58
CA ASP A 254 -27.93 5.24 -34.11
C ASP A 254 -26.72 4.30 -34.15
N PHE A 255 -25.92 4.31 -33.08
CA PHE A 255 -24.87 3.33 -32.88
C PHE A 255 -25.48 2.02 -32.40
N TYR A 256 -25.51 1.00 -33.27
CA TYR A 256 -25.95 -0.37 -32.94
C TYR A 256 -25.19 -1.02 -31.76
N VAL A 257 -24.01 -0.49 -31.41
CA VAL A 257 -23.23 -0.94 -30.27
C VAL A 257 -23.17 0.18 -29.22
N PRO A 258 -23.67 -0.04 -27.99
CA PRO A 258 -23.66 0.97 -26.94
C PRO A 258 -22.27 1.05 -26.27
N ILE A 259 -21.26 1.54 -27.00
CA ILE A 259 -19.84 1.56 -26.57
C ILE A 259 -19.66 2.23 -25.20
N PHE A 260 -20.24 3.41 -24.99
CA PHE A 260 -20.10 4.13 -23.72
C PHE A 260 -20.81 3.43 -22.55
N THR A 261 -21.91 2.74 -22.82
CA THR A 261 -22.60 1.92 -21.81
C THR A 261 -21.77 0.71 -21.43
N ILE A 262 -21.09 0.07 -22.39
CA ILE A 262 -20.13 -1.01 -22.12
C ILE A 262 -18.97 -0.48 -21.26
N LEU A 263 -18.40 0.68 -21.59
CA LEU A 263 -17.33 1.29 -20.78
C LEU A 263 -17.82 1.62 -19.36
N GLN A 264 -19.01 2.19 -19.21
CA GLN A 264 -19.61 2.43 -17.88
C GLN A 264 -19.83 1.13 -17.11
N PHE A 265 -20.27 0.06 -17.79
CA PHE A 265 -20.42 -1.27 -17.19
C PHE A 265 -19.08 -1.80 -16.69
N LEU A 266 -18.03 -1.72 -17.50
CA LEU A 266 -16.68 -2.11 -17.12
C LEU A 266 -16.19 -1.31 -15.90
N PHE A 267 -16.48 -0.01 -15.82
CA PHE A 267 -16.07 0.80 -14.68
C PHE A 267 -16.86 0.48 -13.42
N TYR A 268 -18.20 0.47 -13.45
CA TYR A 268 -19.00 0.32 -12.24
C TYR A 268 -19.14 -1.14 -11.80
N VAL A 269 -19.52 -2.06 -12.71
CA VAL A 269 -19.59 -3.48 -12.36
C VAL A 269 -18.20 -4.03 -12.12
N GLY A 270 -17.20 -3.57 -12.87
CA GLY A 270 -15.82 -3.96 -12.62
C GLY A 270 -15.27 -3.49 -11.29
N TRP A 271 -15.61 -2.27 -10.88
CA TRP A 271 -15.22 -1.78 -9.57
C TRP A 271 -15.95 -2.50 -8.44
N LEU A 272 -17.20 -2.92 -8.64
CA LEU A 272 -17.90 -3.84 -7.73
C LEU A 272 -17.19 -5.20 -7.66
N LYS A 273 -16.76 -5.74 -8.80
CA LYS A 273 -16.00 -7.00 -8.88
C LYS A 273 -14.66 -6.93 -8.16
N VAL A 274 -13.94 -5.81 -8.23
CA VAL A 274 -12.75 -5.60 -7.41
C VAL A 274 -13.08 -5.73 -5.92
N GLY A 275 -14.22 -5.20 -5.47
CA GLY A 275 -14.69 -5.41 -4.10
C GLY A 275 -15.00 -6.87 -3.79
N GLU A 276 -15.68 -7.57 -4.69
CA GLU A 276 -16.03 -8.99 -4.55
C GLU A 276 -14.78 -9.88 -4.43
N ASP A 277 -13.83 -9.73 -5.36
CA ASP A 277 -12.61 -10.52 -5.45
C ASP A 277 -11.70 -10.29 -4.22
N LEU A 278 -11.68 -9.08 -3.65
CA LEU A 278 -10.86 -8.76 -2.47
C LEU A 278 -11.55 -9.04 -1.12
N MET A 279 -12.85 -9.37 -1.13
CA MET A 279 -13.63 -9.55 0.09
C MET A 279 -13.17 -10.78 0.89
N ASN A 280 -12.73 -11.84 0.21
CA ASN A 280 -12.17 -13.05 0.83
C ASN A 280 -10.81 -13.40 0.19
N PRO A 281 -9.69 -12.86 0.70
CA PRO A 281 -8.37 -13.10 0.10
C PRO A 281 -7.78 -14.49 0.38
N PHE A 282 -8.50 -15.36 1.08
CA PHE A 282 -8.07 -16.71 1.45
C PHE A 282 -8.79 -17.81 0.65
N GLY A 283 -9.44 -17.43 -0.45
CA GLY A 283 -10.11 -18.33 -1.37
C GLY A 283 -9.17 -19.05 -2.35
N GLU A 284 -9.62 -19.16 -3.60
CA GLU A 284 -8.88 -19.80 -4.68
C GLU A 284 -8.65 -18.92 -5.91
N ASP A 285 -9.02 -17.65 -5.85
CA ASP A 285 -8.91 -16.71 -6.96
C ASP A 285 -7.45 -16.41 -7.32
N ASP A 286 -7.22 -15.89 -8.53
CA ASP A 286 -5.87 -15.72 -9.06
C ASP A 286 -4.99 -14.86 -8.13
N ASP A 287 -5.58 -13.83 -7.50
CA ASP A 287 -4.91 -12.85 -6.64
C ASP A 287 -5.00 -13.13 -5.13
N ASP A 288 -5.65 -14.23 -4.74
CA ASP A 288 -5.71 -14.64 -3.34
C ASP A 288 -4.33 -15.00 -2.77
N PHE A 289 -4.16 -14.77 -1.47
CA PHE A 289 -2.90 -14.99 -0.77
C PHE A 289 -2.45 -16.45 -0.85
N GLU A 290 -1.14 -16.63 -1.04
CA GLU A 290 -0.54 -17.95 -1.19
C GLU A 290 -0.10 -18.56 0.16
N LEU A 291 -1.04 -18.80 1.08
CA LEU A 291 -0.70 -19.30 2.42
C LEU A 291 0.05 -20.65 2.41
N ASN A 292 -0.21 -21.53 1.43
CA ASN A 292 0.53 -22.77 1.29
C ASN A 292 2.02 -22.53 0.96
N TYR A 293 2.34 -21.55 0.11
CA TYR A 293 3.73 -21.15 -0.16
C TYR A 293 4.36 -20.55 1.10
N VAL A 294 3.65 -19.65 1.77
CA VAL A 294 4.15 -19.04 3.02
C VAL A 294 4.43 -20.11 4.07
N LEU A 295 3.58 -21.13 4.18
CA LEU A 295 3.78 -22.26 5.09
C LEU A 295 5.05 -23.04 4.75
N ASP A 296 5.23 -23.42 3.49
CA ASP A 296 6.39 -24.21 3.04
C ASP A 296 7.69 -23.44 3.26
N ARG A 297 7.70 -22.15 2.90
CA ARG A 297 8.81 -21.24 3.15
C ARG A 297 9.11 -21.14 4.65
N ASN A 298 8.09 -20.97 5.50
CA ASN A 298 8.27 -20.81 6.94
C ASN A 298 8.78 -22.09 7.61
N ILE A 299 8.40 -23.27 7.10
CA ILE A 299 8.97 -24.55 7.54
C ILE A 299 10.45 -24.61 7.21
N GLN A 300 10.82 -24.33 5.95
CA GLN A 300 12.21 -24.37 5.52
C GLN A 300 13.07 -23.36 6.27
N THR A 301 12.67 -22.08 6.29
CA THR A 301 13.42 -21.02 6.98
C THR A 301 13.44 -21.24 8.48
N GLY A 302 12.36 -21.72 9.08
CA GLY A 302 12.30 -22.01 10.51
C GLY A 302 13.25 -23.11 10.93
N TYR A 303 13.40 -24.17 10.13
CA TYR A 303 14.39 -25.22 10.37
C TYR A 303 15.82 -24.74 10.15
N LEU A 304 16.06 -23.94 9.10
CA LEU A 304 17.36 -23.34 8.85
C LEU A 304 17.83 -22.43 10.01
N LEU A 305 16.92 -21.63 10.59
CA LEU A 305 17.19 -20.79 11.76
C LEU A 305 17.43 -21.61 13.04
N ALA A 306 16.78 -22.78 13.16
CA ALA A 306 16.92 -23.67 14.31
C ALA A 306 18.21 -24.52 14.25
N GLU A 307 18.67 -24.87 13.05
CA GLU A 307 19.84 -25.72 12.81
C GLU A 307 21.02 -24.92 12.29
N ASP A 308 21.16 -24.84 10.96
CA ASP A 308 22.39 -24.48 10.25
C ASP A 308 22.87 -23.07 10.58
N LEU A 309 21.95 -22.11 10.76
CA LEU A 309 22.30 -20.72 11.07
C LEU A 309 22.57 -20.49 12.56
N SER A 310 22.19 -21.44 13.41
CA SER A 310 22.47 -21.33 14.84
C SER A 310 23.98 -21.51 15.06
N ASP A 311 24.63 -20.44 15.53
CA ASP A 311 26.08 -20.35 15.75
C ASP A 311 26.96 -20.35 14.47
N GLN A 312 26.38 -20.19 13.27
CA GLN A 312 27.17 -20.05 12.04
C GLN A 312 27.69 -18.62 11.86
N LEU A 313 29.01 -18.47 11.84
CA LEU A 313 29.69 -17.18 11.68
C LEU A 313 30.75 -17.27 10.58
N PRO A 314 30.82 -16.30 9.64
CA PRO A 314 31.99 -16.16 8.79
C PRO A 314 33.22 -15.75 9.65
N PRO A 315 34.45 -16.02 9.19
CA PRO A 315 35.65 -15.60 9.91
C PRO A 315 35.70 -14.07 10.00
N LEU A 316 36.12 -13.57 11.17
CA LEU A 316 36.33 -12.13 11.36
C LEU A 316 37.54 -11.67 10.53
N ALA A 317 37.34 -10.63 9.74
CA ALA A 317 38.39 -10.02 8.91
C ALA A 317 38.17 -8.49 8.86
N GLU A 318 39.25 -7.75 8.64
CA GLU A 318 39.16 -6.33 8.32
C GLU A 318 38.38 -6.15 7.00
N ASP A 319 37.43 -5.23 6.99
CA ASP A 319 36.67 -4.92 5.79
C ASP A 319 37.46 -4.05 4.81
N ALA A 320 36.95 -3.90 3.57
CA ALA A 320 37.63 -3.15 2.51
C ALA A 320 37.85 -1.65 2.81
N TYR A 321 37.17 -1.11 3.82
CA TYR A 321 37.22 0.30 4.22
C TYR A 321 37.84 0.48 5.61
N TRP A 322 38.44 -0.57 6.18
CA TRP A 322 39.08 -0.50 7.48
C TRP A 322 40.10 0.65 7.55
N GLY A 323 39.97 1.51 8.57
CA GLY A 323 40.81 2.71 8.75
C GLY A 323 40.41 3.94 7.91
N GLN A 324 39.42 3.86 7.02
CA GLN A 324 38.94 5.01 6.24
C GLN A 324 37.85 5.78 6.98
N LYS A 325 38.01 7.10 7.15
CA LYS A 325 36.97 7.96 7.77
C LYS A 325 35.75 8.18 6.88
N ASN A 326 35.98 8.31 5.57
CA ASN A 326 34.95 8.59 4.56
C ASN A 326 35.01 7.52 3.45
N PRO A 327 34.38 6.35 3.64
CA PRO A 327 34.42 5.28 2.64
C PRO A 327 33.72 5.69 1.36
N LEU A 328 34.36 5.46 0.21
CA LEU A 328 33.79 5.70 -1.12
C LEU A 328 33.37 4.37 -1.74
N VAL A 329 32.07 4.08 -1.67
CA VAL A 329 31.49 2.88 -2.29
C VAL A 329 31.43 3.06 -3.81
N PRO A 330 32.00 2.15 -4.62
CA PRO A 330 32.06 2.29 -6.07
C PRO A 330 30.68 2.10 -6.71
N TYR A 331 30.48 2.76 -7.85
CA TYR A 331 29.26 2.64 -8.66
C TYR A 331 29.53 1.80 -9.92
N THR A 332 28.56 1.00 -10.33
CA THR A 332 28.58 0.40 -11.66
C THR A 332 28.40 1.47 -12.74
N ARG A 333 28.81 1.17 -13.98
CA ARG A 333 28.64 2.08 -15.12
C ARG A 333 27.18 2.46 -15.38
N ALA A 334 26.23 1.55 -15.11
CA ALA A 334 24.80 1.80 -15.28
C ALA A 334 24.26 2.77 -14.22
N SER A 335 24.66 2.61 -12.96
CA SER A 335 24.22 3.46 -11.84
C SER A 335 24.89 4.84 -11.83
N LEU A 336 26.12 4.96 -12.33
CA LEU A 336 26.85 6.24 -12.35
C LEU A 336 26.11 7.35 -13.11
N LYS A 337 25.32 6.98 -14.12
CA LYS A 337 24.52 7.92 -14.93
C LYS A 337 23.42 8.63 -14.12
N LYS A 338 23.04 8.09 -12.96
CA LYS A 338 21.99 8.62 -12.07
C LYS A 338 22.52 8.67 -10.65
N ARG A 339 23.54 9.51 -10.41
CA ARG A 339 24.05 9.70 -9.05
C ARG A 339 23.07 10.59 -8.27
N ASP A 340 22.71 10.14 -7.08
CA ASP A 340 21.87 10.93 -6.19
C ASP A 340 22.63 12.14 -5.67
N ASN A 341 21.90 13.25 -5.52
CA ASN A 341 22.45 14.43 -4.87
C ASN A 341 22.52 14.17 -3.36
N ILE A 342 23.63 14.56 -2.74
CA ILE A 342 23.76 14.53 -1.29
C ILE A 342 22.73 15.51 -0.70
N PHE A 343 21.86 15.01 0.16
CA PHE A 343 20.86 15.84 0.82
C PHE A 343 21.52 16.69 1.91
N PHE A 344 21.59 18.00 1.68
CA PHE A 344 22.06 18.97 2.69
C PHE A 344 20.92 19.70 3.40
N GLY A 345 19.66 19.50 2.99
CA GLY A 345 18.51 20.34 3.36
C GLY A 345 18.18 21.40 2.31
N HIS A 346 16.91 21.78 2.18
CA HIS A 346 16.50 22.78 1.17
C HIS A 346 16.80 24.21 1.59
N LEU A 347 16.86 24.49 2.91
CA LEU A 347 17.12 25.81 3.50
C LEU A 347 18.61 26.11 3.69
N THR A 348 19.49 25.14 3.49
CA THR A 348 20.95 25.27 3.68
C THR A 348 21.60 26.20 2.65
N LYS A 349 20.86 26.55 1.60
CA LYS A 349 21.23 27.57 0.62
C LYS A 349 20.77 28.98 1.03
N LEU A 350 19.93 29.11 2.06
CA LEU A 350 19.47 30.39 2.58
C LEU A 350 20.67 31.12 3.19
N LYS A 351 20.92 32.34 2.72
CA LYS A 351 21.98 33.20 3.24
C LYS A 351 21.32 34.31 4.05
N PHE A 352 21.80 34.53 5.25
CA PHE A 352 21.42 35.65 6.10
C PHE A 352 22.43 36.78 5.95
N THR A 353 22.01 38.03 6.16
CA THR A 353 22.97 39.15 6.26
C THR A 353 23.77 39.02 7.55
N SER A 354 24.93 39.69 7.66
CA SER A 354 25.72 39.66 8.90
C SER A 354 24.92 40.15 10.10
N VAL A 355 24.06 41.16 9.90
CA VAL A 355 23.19 41.73 10.92
C VAL A 355 22.14 40.72 11.39
N ASP A 356 21.55 39.94 10.48
CA ASP A 356 20.56 38.91 10.83
C ASP A 356 21.18 37.69 11.52
N MET A 357 22.50 37.50 11.40
CA MET A 357 23.24 36.41 12.04
C MET A 357 23.78 36.78 13.43
N ASP A 358 23.70 38.05 13.82
CA ASP A 358 24.15 38.49 15.13
C ASP A 358 23.26 37.88 16.22
N MET A 359 23.90 37.17 17.16
CA MET A 359 23.20 36.54 18.28
C MET A 359 22.85 37.63 19.29
N VAL A 360 21.55 37.87 19.50
CA VAL A 360 21.08 38.83 20.51
C VAL A 360 21.06 38.17 21.88
N ASP A 361 21.73 38.81 22.84
CA ASP A 361 21.68 38.41 24.24
C ASP A 361 20.47 39.05 24.93
N LEU A 362 19.46 38.22 25.21
CA LEU A 362 18.23 38.64 25.90
C LEU A 362 18.48 39.08 27.35
N SER A 363 19.66 38.82 27.93
CA SER A 363 19.98 39.23 29.29
C SER A 363 20.23 40.74 29.46
N LEU A 364 20.39 41.48 28.35
CA LEU A 364 20.62 42.93 28.36
C LEU A 364 19.39 43.77 28.01
N GLU A 365 18.32 43.16 27.49
CA GLU A 365 17.06 43.86 27.20
C GLU A 365 16.19 44.08 28.45
N ASP A 366 16.37 43.26 29.50
CA ASP A 366 15.73 43.48 30.80
C ASP A 366 16.34 44.65 31.59
N GLU A 367 17.57 45.09 31.30
CA GLU A 367 18.17 46.27 31.96
C GLU A 367 17.76 47.60 31.31
N MET A 368 17.40 47.60 30.03
CA MET A 368 17.01 48.81 29.29
C MET A 368 15.56 49.26 29.52
N GLN A 369 14.71 48.47 30.19
CA GLN A 369 13.37 48.91 30.61
C GLN A 369 13.36 49.74 31.91
N THR A 370 14.49 49.90 32.61
CA THR A 370 14.49 50.51 33.96
C THR A 370 14.81 52.01 34.06
N ARG A 371 15.14 52.72 32.97
CA ARG A 371 15.41 54.19 33.05
C ARG A 371 14.87 54.99 31.87
N LYS A 372 13.57 55.32 31.94
CA LYS A 372 13.03 56.68 31.70
C LYS A 372 11.58 56.75 32.18
N LYS A 373 11.41 56.85 33.50
CA LYS A 373 10.22 57.45 34.11
C LYS A 373 10.34 58.97 33.98
N THR A 374 9.80 59.52 32.89
CA THR A 374 9.28 60.90 32.91
C THR A 374 7.83 60.80 32.47
N LEU A 375 6.96 60.74 33.47
CA LEU A 375 5.51 60.82 33.35
C LEU A 375 5.16 62.22 32.83
N GLU A 376 4.70 62.33 31.58
CA GLU A 376 3.80 63.41 31.17
C GLU A 376 2.67 62.80 30.35
N TRP A 377 1.46 62.87 30.90
CA TRP A 377 0.22 62.44 30.25
C TRP A 377 -0.38 63.61 29.48
N PRO A 378 -0.95 63.35 28.28
CA PRO A 378 -2.23 63.97 27.98
C PRO A 378 -3.29 62.95 27.53
N SER A 379 -4.36 62.93 28.32
CA SER A 379 -5.77 62.54 28.11
C SER A 379 -6.26 61.91 26.79
N MET A 380 -6.97 60.78 26.96
CA MET A 380 -8.02 60.14 26.14
C MET A 380 -8.96 61.12 25.37
N PRO A 381 -9.54 60.75 24.19
CA PRO A 381 -10.36 59.55 24.06
C PRO A 381 -10.29 58.72 22.75
N LEU A 382 -10.56 57.42 22.95
CA LEU A 382 -11.21 56.45 22.06
C LEU A 382 -12.09 57.06 20.96
N LEU A 383 -11.93 56.57 19.72
CA LEU A 383 -12.97 55.93 18.88
C LEU A 383 -12.60 55.95 17.39
N LYS A 384 -12.22 54.80 16.85
CA LYS A 384 -12.87 54.10 15.72
C LYS A 384 -11.93 53.09 15.08
N ALA A 385 -11.89 51.91 15.68
CA ALA A 385 -11.89 50.70 14.87
C ALA A 385 -13.25 50.57 14.17
N SER A 386 -13.27 49.84 13.05
CA SER A 386 -14.41 49.45 12.20
C SER A 386 -14.81 50.43 11.09
N LEU A 387 -15.03 49.87 9.89
CA LEU A 387 -15.20 50.49 8.55
C LEU A 387 -13.82 50.68 7.89
N PHE A 388 -13.26 49.75 7.12
CA PHE A 388 -13.81 49.22 5.87
C PHE A 388 -13.39 47.77 5.63
N LEU A 389 -14.31 46.84 5.88
CA LEU A 389 -14.34 45.53 5.23
C LEU A 389 -15.74 45.36 4.62
N SER A 390 -15.84 45.44 3.29
CA SER A 390 -16.91 44.84 2.49
C SER A 390 -16.38 44.63 1.08
N LYS A 391 -15.92 43.42 0.73
CA LYS A 391 -16.65 42.31 0.09
C LYS A 391 -17.12 42.57 -1.35
N LYS A 392 -16.82 41.58 -2.20
CA LYS A 392 -17.45 41.12 -3.48
C LYS A 392 -16.84 41.69 -4.78
N LYS A 393 -16.76 40.97 -5.90
CA LYS A 393 -16.87 39.53 -6.30
C LYS A 393 -16.59 39.48 -7.83
N HIS A 394 -16.01 38.38 -8.33
CA HIS A 394 -16.06 37.83 -9.71
C HIS A 394 -15.63 38.65 -10.95
N SER A 395 -14.70 38.08 -11.73
CA SER A 395 -14.90 37.60 -13.12
C SER A 395 -13.53 37.16 -13.68
N GLN A 396 -13.27 35.85 -13.81
CA GLN A 396 -13.19 35.12 -15.08
C GLN A 396 -12.13 35.58 -16.12
N ALA A 397 -11.19 34.65 -16.34
CA ALA A 397 -10.69 34.17 -17.64
C ALA A 397 -9.78 35.08 -18.51
N GLY A 398 -8.49 34.71 -18.51
CA GLY A 398 -7.79 34.24 -19.70
C GLY A 398 -7.26 35.28 -20.70
N LYS A 399 -5.94 35.43 -20.79
CA LYS A 399 -5.11 34.96 -21.93
C LYS A 399 -3.64 35.43 -21.80
N SER A 400 -2.82 34.55 -22.36
CA SER A 400 -1.39 34.58 -22.73
C SER A 400 -0.67 35.91 -23.05
N ALA A 401 0.63 35.88 -22.74
CA ALA A 401 1.76 36.55 -23.42
C ALA A 401 1.81 38.09 -23.29
N THR A 402 2.95 38.79 -23.26
CA THR A 402 4.32 38.53 -23.71
C THR A 402 5.26 39.52 -23.01
N GLN A 403 6.55 39.29 -23.19
CA GLN A 403 7.70 40.06 -22.78
C GLN A 403 7.78 41.45 -23.44
N ALA A 404 7.16 42.47 -22.84
CA ALA A 404 7.49 43.90 -22.95
C ALA A 404 6.43 44.70 -22.18
N ASP A 405 6.66 45.03 -20.91
CA ASP A 405 5.91 46.08 -20.16
C ASP A 405 6.52 46.33 -18.75
N LEU A 406 7.85 46.31 -18.63
CA LEU A 406 8.53 46.77 -17.41
C LEU A 406 9.85 47.49 -17.77
N LEU A 407 9.72 48.71 -18.28
CA LEU A 407 10.76 49.72 -18.23
C LEU A 407 10.10 51.04 -17.81
N GLU A 408 10.56 51.55 -16.66
CA GLU A 408 10.26 52.81 -15.92
C GLU A 408 9.90 52.36 -14.49
N GLU A 409 10.80 52.41 -13.51
CA GLU A 409 11.45 53.61 -12.98
C GLU A 409 12.93 53.34 -12.63
N GLY A 410 13.79 54.30 -12.99
CA GLY A 410 15.23 54.17 -12.87
C GLY A 410 15.79 54.47 -11.48
N TYR A 411 16.75 53.65 -11.04
CA TYR A 411 17.91 54.04 -10.25
C TYR A 411 19.12 53.18 -10.67
N GLN A 412 20.30 53.80 -10.69
CA GLN A 412 21.52 53.42 -11.45
C GLN A 412 22.41 52.36 -10.76
N PRO A 413 23.30 51.69 -11.52
CA PRO A 413 23.95 50.43 -11.15
C PRO A 413 25.46 50.59 -10.91
N GLU A 414 25.87 50.77 -9.65
CA GLU A 414 27.26 50.73 -9.22
C GLU A 414 27.27 50.03 -7.84
N ASP A 415 27.23 48.69 -7.83
CA ASP A 415 27.63 47.78 -6.71
C ASP A 415 27.21 46.31 -6.95
N PHE A 416 27.08 45.89 -8.21
CA PHE A 416 26.91 44.47 -8.56
C PHE A 416 28.00 44.03 -9.54
N VAL A 417 28.95 43.27 -9.02
CA VAL A 417 29.95 42.56 -9.84
C VAL A 417 29.24 41.52 -10.70
N ASN A 418 29.26 41.81 -11.99
CA ASN A 418 28.67 41.04 -13.06
C ASN A 418 29.51 39.76 -13.30
N ILE A 419 28.99 38.58 -12.98
CA ILE A 419 29.55 37.30 -13.45
C ILE A 419 28.73 36.83 -14.64
N SER A 420 29.06 37.38 -15.82
CA SER A 420 28.75 36.74 -17.09
C SER A 420 29.80 37.11 -18.13
N ARG A 421 30.96 36.45 -18.07
CA ARG A 421 31.90 36.23 -19.18
C ARG A 421 33.05 35.32 -18.73
N HIS A 422 32.86 34.00 -18.84
CA HIS A 422 33.95 33.05 -19.10
C HIS A 422 33.36 31.85 -19.83
N LYS A 423 33.27 32.00 -21.16
CA LYS A 423 32.99 30.90 -22.08
C LYS A 423 33.91 31.01 -23.30
N THR A 424 35.20 31.13 -23.02
CA THR A 424 36.32 30.99 -23.97
C THR A 424 37.59 30.97 -23.14
N GLU A 425 38.02 29.78 -22.71
CA GLU A 425 39.39 29.47 -22.22
C GLU A 425 39.54 28.02 -21.72
N ILE A 426 38.45 27.23 -21.62
CA ILE A 426 38.53 25.81 -21.21
C ILE A 426 38.85 24.86 -22.40
N SER A 427 38.93 25.37 -23.63
CA SER A 427 39.28 24.55 -24.81
C SER A 427 40.79 24.45 -25.08
N SER A 428 41.63 25.31 -24.49
CA SER A 428 43.08 25.29 -24.71
C SER A 428 43.86 24.51 -23.64
N GLN A 429 43.29 24.28 -22.45
CA GLN A 429 43.93 23.48 -21.39
C GLN A 429 43.70 21.97 -21.52
N LYS A 430 42.61 21.55 -22.19
CA LYS A 430 42.36 20.12 -22.47
C LYS A 430 43.27 19.51 -23.53
N GLN A 431 43.95 20.33 -24.34
CA GLN A 431 44.81 19.87 -25.43
C GLN A 431 46.28 19.74 -25.00
N THR A 432 46.69 20.41 -23.94
CA THR A 432 48.05 20.35 -23.38
C THR A 432 48.24 19.23 -22.35
N ASP A 433 47.17 18.86 -21.63
CA ASP A 433 47.22 17.73 -20.68
C ASP A 433 47.09 16.36 -21.37
N GLN A 434 46.59 16.33 -22.61
CA GLN A 434 46.47 15.10 -23.40
C GLN A 434 47.81 14.70 -24.05
N THR A 435 48.66 15.67 -24.39
CA THR A 435 50.02 15.43 -24.90
C THR A 435 51.05 15.11 -23.81
N LEU A 436 50.79 15.49 -22.55
CA LEU A 436 51.63 15.07 -21.41
C LEU A 436 51.33 13.64 -20.93
N LEU A 437 50.12 13.12 -21.18
CA LEU A 437 49.78 11.73 -20.83
C LEU A 437 50.25 10.70 -21.89
N GLU A 438 50.40 11.11 -23.15
CA GLU A 438 50.91 10.22 -24.22
C GLU A 438 52.44 10.04 -24.15
N ASN A 439 53.19 10.99 -23.59
CA ASN A 439 54.65 10.89 -23.43
C ASN A 439 55.11 10.17 -22.14
N CYS A 440 54.20 9.66 -21.31
CA CYS A 440 54.53 8.80 -20.17
C CYS A 440 54.15 7.31 -20.40
N ILE A 441 53.77 6.95 -21.62
CA ILE A 441 53.48 5.56 -22.02
C ILE A 441 54.58 5.00 -22.97
N GLU A 442 55.55 5.82 -23.38
CA GLU A 442 56.77 5.36 -24.05
C GLU A 442 58.03 5.79 -23.25
N GLU A 443 58.26 5.12 -22.12
CA GLU A 443 59.60 4.74 -21.59
C GLU A 443 59.47 3.63 -20.53
#